data_AF-A0A2K3KBL5-F1
#
_entry.id   AF-A0A2K3KBL5-F1
#
_cell.length_a   1.000
_cell.length_b   1.000
_cell.length_c   1.000
_cell.angle_alpha   90.00
_cell.angle_beta   90.00
_cell.angle_gamma   90.00
#
_symmetry.space_group_name_H-M   'P 1'
#
loop_
_entity.id
_entity.type
_entity.pdbx_description
1 polymer ?
#
loop_
_entity_poly.entity_id
_entity_poly.type
_entity_poly.pdbx_seq_one_letter_code
_entity_poly.pdbx_strand_id
1 'polypeptide(L)'
;LKCWKDIPGYNLFVRDKLMSFQIDGWGGYVLKEKLKMIKACLKEWHKTHTQNLPGRIETLKGRLLALDEKGEEDDLSEEELVEIHGVSSDIHSLSRLHASISWQQSRSLWLKEGDANS
;
A
#
# COMPACT_ATOMS: atom_id res chain seq x y z
N LEU A 1 10.17 5.92 3.00
CA LEU A 1 9.78 4.54 2.67
C LEU A 1 9.50 3.78 3.96
N LYS A 2 8.42 4.13 4.68
CA LYS A 2 8.05 3.47 5.95
C LYS A 2 6.78 2.61 5.86
N CYS A 3 6.05 2.70 4.75
CA CYS A 3 4.73 2.05 4.59
C CYS A 3 4.75 0.73 3.79
N TRP A 4 5.90 0.26 3.32
CA TRP A 4 5.96 -0.99 2.54
C TRP A 4 5.39 -2.20 3.30
N LYS A 5 5.69 -2.27 4.61
CA LYS A 5 5.18 -3.33 5.49
C LYS A 5 3.67 -3.27 5.72
N ASP A 6 3.03 -2.13 5.45
CA ASP A 6 1.61 -1.91 5.67
C ASP A 6 0.78 -2.43 4.48
N ILE A 7 1.44 -2.82 3.38
CA ILE A 7 0.81 -3.40 2.20
C ILE A 7 0.70 -4.92 2.40
N PRO A 8 -0.50 -5.51 2.28
CA PRO A 8 -0.69 -6.95 2.36
C PRO A 8 0.26 -7.71 1.42
N GLY A 9 0.84 -8.81 1.91
CA GLY A 9 1.78 -9.63 1.14
C GLY A 9 3.25 -9.19 1.21
N TYR A 10 3.59 -8.07 1.85
CA TYR A 10 4.98 -7.59 1.97
C TYR A 10 5.98 -8.67 2.45
N ASN A 11 5.66 -9.35 3.55
CA ASN A 11 6.57 -10.34 4.14
C ASN A 11 6.75 -11.57 3.24
N LEU A 12 5.70 -11.97 2.52
CA LEU A 12 5.76 -13.07 1.56
C LEU A 12 6.65 -12.67 0.37
N PHE A 13 6.38 -11.50 -0.22
CA PHE A 13 7.16 -10.96 -1.32
C PHE A 13 8.66 -10.85 -1.00
N VAL A 14 9.00 -10.29 0.17
CA VAL A 14 10.41 -10.11 0.58
C VAL A 14 11.10 -11.46 0.73
N ARG A 15 10.44 -12.42 1.38
CA ARG A 15 10.98 -13.77 1.59
C ARG A 15 11.23 -14.46 0.26
N ASP A 16 10.23 -14.49 -0.61
CA ASP A 16 10.30 -15.22 -1.88
C ASP A 16 11.38 -14.61 -2.79
N LYS A 17 11.45 -13.27 -2.86
CA LYS A 17 12.51 -12.59 -3.64
C LYS A 17 13.90 -12.86 -3.08
N LEU A 18 14.10 -12.77 -1.77
CA LEU A 18 15.41 -13.04 -1.16
C LEU A 18 15.88 -14.49 -1.37
N MET A 19 14.96 -15.46 -1.33
CA MET A 19 15.25 -16.86 -1.60
C MET A 19 15.56 -17.11 -3.09
N SER A 20 14.97 -16.34 -3.99
CA SER A 20 15.23 -16.45 -5.43
C SER A 20 16.60 -15.93 -5.88
N PHE A 21 17.26 -15.08 -5.09
CA PHE A 21 18.53 -14.48 -5.48
C PHE A 21 19.69 -15.45 -5.30
N GLN A 22 20.24 -15.90 -6.43
CA GLN A 22 21.48 -16.66 -6.52
C GLN A 22 22.63 -15.70 -6.87
N ILE A 23 23.58 -15.54 -5.94
CA ILE A 23 24.71 -14.63 -6.08
C ILE A 23 25.92 -15.31 -5.46
N ASP A 24 26.99 -15.41 -6.24
CA ASP A 24 28.25 -16.00 -5.80
C ASP A 24 29.27 -14.94 -5.36
N GLY A 25 30.18 -15.33 -4.48
CA GLY A 25 31.26 -14.49 -3.96
C GLY A 25 31.41 -14.57 -2.44
N TRP A 26 32.24 -13.71 -1.87
CA TRP A 26 32.41 -13.66 -0.43
C TRP A 26 31.17 -13.06 0.25
N GLY A 27 30.90 -13.45 1.50
CA GLY A 27 29.63 -13.19 2.17
C GLY A 27 29.16 -11.74 2.17
N GLY A 28 30.07 -10.76 2.32
CA GLY A 28 29.68 -9.34 2.27
C GLY A 28 29.33 -8.83 0.88
N TYR A 29 29.94 -9.38 -0.18
CA TYR A 29 29.51 -9.09 -1.55
C TYR A 29 28.13 -9.66 -1.82
N VAL A 30 27.90 -10.93 -1.44
CA VAL A 30 26.59 -11.59 -1.56
C VAL A 30 25.51 -10.79 -0.83
N LEU A 31 25.77 -10.37 0.41
CA LEU A 31 24.84 -9.56 1.19
C LEU A 31 24.55 -8.21 0.52
N LYS A 32 25.59 -7.50 0.08
CA LYS A 32 25.46 -6.20 -0.60
C LYS A 32 24.57 -6.31 -1.85
N GLU A 33 24.81 -7.30 -2.71
CA GLU A 33 24.04 -7.44 -3.95
C GLU A 33 22.61 -7.91 -3.67
N LYS A 34 22.38 -8.82 -2.71
CA LYS A 34 21.01 -9.18 -2.29
C LYS A 34 20.22 -7.97 -1.79
N LEU A 35 20.84 -7.11 -0.98
CA LEU A 35 20.22 -5.87 -0.49
C LEU A 35 19.93 -4.88 -1.62
N LYS A 36 20.81 -4.78 -2.62
CA LYS A 36 20.60 -3.94 -3.81
C LYS A 36 19.43 -4.45 -4.65
N MET A 37 19.37 -5.76 -4.90
CA MET A 37 18.31 -6.39 -5.69
C MET A 37 16.95 -6.30 -4.99
N ILE A 38 16.87 -6.61 -3.68
CA ILE A 38 15.60 -6.51 -2.96
C ILE A 38 15.08 -5.07 -2.92
N LYS A 39 15.98 -4.07 -2.79
CA LYS A 39 15.61 -2.66 -2.86
C LYS A 39 15.01 -2.28 -4.22
N ALA A 40 15.56 -2.80 -5.32
CA ALA A 40 15.01 -2.57 -6.65
C ALA A 40 13.64 -3.24 -6.82
N CYS A 41 13.52 -4.52 -6.44
CA CYS A 41 12.26 -5.25 -6.49
C CYS A 41 11.16 -4.59 -5.64
N LEU A 42 11.49 -4.11 -4.44
CA LEU A 42 10.54 -3.44 -3.55
C LEU A 42 10.03 -2.12 -4.12
N LYS A 43 10.84 -1.38 -4.87
CA LYS A 43 10.38 -0.15 -5.55
C LYS A 43 9.30 -0.46 -6.59
N GLU A 44 9.53 -1.47 -7.42
CA GLU A 44 8.56 -1.86 -8.45
C GLU A 44 7.30 -2.48 -7.85
N TRP A 45 7.48 -3.35 -6.85
CA TRP A 45 6.35 -3.93 -6.11
C TRP A 45 5.50 -2.86 -5.43
N HIS A 46 6.13 -1.87 -4.79
CA HIS A 46 5.40 -0.76 -4.18
C HIS A 46 4.58 0.00 -5.22
N LYS A 47 5.17 0.37 -6.36
CA LYS A 47 4.49 1.10 -7.43
C LYS A 47 3.22 0.39 -7.90
N THR A 48 3.31 -0.92 -8.14
CA THR A 48 2.19 -1.74 -8.60
C THR A 48 1.11 -1.90 -7.52
N HIS A 49 1.48 -2.04 -6.25
CA HIS A 49 0.53 -2.32 -5.16
C HIS A 49 -0.15 -1.07 -4.59
N THR A 50 0.45 0.10 -4.81
CA THR A 50 -0.12 1.40 -4.38
C THR A 50 -0.60 2.23 -5.55
N GLN A 51 -0.78 1.63 -6.71
CA GLN A 51 -1.34 2.32 -7.86
C GLN A 51 -2.83 2.62 -7.61
N ASN A 52 -3.26 3.81 -8.01
CA ASN A 52 -4.66 4.23 -7.98
C ASN A 52 -5.34 4.10 -6.59
N LEU A 53 -4.63 4.37 -5.50
CA LEU A 53 -5.23 4.36 -4.16
C LEU A 53 -6.45 5.28 -4.04
N PRO A 54 -6.43 6.54 -4.53
CA PRO A 54 -7.61 7.41 -4.47
C PRO A 54 -8.82 6.83 -5.20
N GLY A 55 -8.63 6.31 -6.41
CA GLY A 55 -9.73 5.71 -7.17
C GLY A 55 -10.30 4.47 -6.49
N ARG A 56 -9.46 3.61 -5.89
CA ARG A 56 -9.91 2.45 -5.11
C ARG A 56 -10.73 2.86 -3.88
N ILE A 57 -10.28 3.90 -3.17
CA ILE A 57 -11.02 4.45 -2.02
C ILE A 57 -12.38 4.97 -2.50
N GLU A 58 -12.43 5.67 -3.62
CA GLU A 58 -13.68 6.21 -4.17
C GLU A 58 -14.65 5.10 -4.60
N THR A 59 -14.16 4.04 -5.24
CA THR A 59 -14.97 2.87 -5.57
C THR A 59 -15.58 2.23 -4.31
N LEU A 60 -14.78 2.07 -3.25
CA LEU A 60 -15.28 1.51 -1.99
C LEU A 60 -16.28 2.43 -1.29
N LYS A 61 -16.07 3.75 -1.32
CA LYS A 61 -17.04 4.72 -0.82
C LYS A 61 -18.36 4.64 -1.59
N GLY A 62 -18.31 4.53 -2.91
CA GLY A 62 -19.51 4.33 -3.73
C GLY A 62 -20.26 3.05 -3.37
N ARG A 63 -19.53 1.94 -3.10
CA ARG A 63 -20.16 0.70 -2.63
C ARG A 63 -20.79 0.84 -1.25
N LEU A 64 -20.11 1.53 -0.33
CA LEU A 64 -20.63 1.80 1.00
C LEU A 64 -21.91 2.64 0.94
N LEU A 65 -21.93 3.70 0.13
CA LEU A 65 -23.12 4.53 -0.09
C LEU A 65 -24.29 3.72 -0.65
N ALA A 66 -24.05 2.82 -1.60
CA ALA A 66 -25.10 1.97 -2.15
C ALA A 66 -25.69 0.99 -1.10
N LEU A 67 -24.89 0.54 -0.13
CA LEU A 67 -25.37 -0.30 0.98
C LEU A 67 -26.14 0.53 2.01
N ASP A 68 -25.71 1.77 2.27
CA ASP A 68 -26.42 2.72 3.12
C ASP A 68 -27.80 3.05 2.53
N GLU A 69 -27.88 3.42 1.25
CA GLU A 69 -29.14 3.71 0.56
C GLU A 69 -30.11 2.52 0.62
N LYS A 70 -29.59 1.30 0.43
CA LYS A 70 -30.40 0.09 0.55
C LYS A 70 -30.93 -0.10 1.97
N GLY A 71 -30.11 0.12 2.99
CA GLY A 71 -30.49 -0.03 4.40
C GLY A 71 -31.54 0.97 4.89
N GLU A 72 -31.70 2.09 4.17
CA GLU A 72 -32.79 3.05 4.42
C GLU A 72 -34.12 2.60 3.78
N GLU A 73 -34.08 1.81 2.71
CA GLU A 73 -35.26 1.30 2.00
C GLU A 73 -35.77 -0.02 2.58
N ASP A 74 -34.86 -0.96 2.90
CA ASP A 74 -35.15 -2.32 3.34
C ASP A 74 -34.17 -2.77 4.44
N ASP A 75 -34.53 -3.81 5.21
CA ASP A 75 -33.62 -4.46 6.15
C ASP A 75 -32.43 -5.11 5.41
N LEU A 76 -31.21 -4.83 5.88
CA LEU A 76 -29.99 -5.44 5.35
C LEU A 76 -29.84 -6.90 5.78
N SER A 77 -29.32 -7.73 4.88
CA SER A 77 -28.96 -9.10 5.25
C SER A 77 -27.69 -9.15 6.10
N GLU A 78 -27.48 -10.26 6.81
CA GLU A 78 -26.26 -10.46 7.60
C GLU A 78 -24.99 -10.38 6.72
N GLU A 79 -25.05 -10.90 5.51
CA GLU A 79 -23.95 -10.83 4.54
C GLU A 79 -23.62 -9.38 4.16
N GLU A 80 -24.63 -8.52 4.04
CA GLU A 80 -24.46 -7.11 3.71
C GLU A 80 -23.88 -6.32 4.89
N LEU A 81 -24.29 -6.64 6.12
CA LEU A 81 -23.66 -6.07 7.31
C LEU A 81 -22.18 -6.45 7.42
N VAL A 82 -21.85 -7.71 7.15
CA VAL A 82 -20.45 -8.17 7.08
C VAL A 82 -19.69 -7.44 5.97
N GLU A 83 -20.32 -7.21 4.82
CA GLU A 83 -19.73 -6.43 3.72
C GLU A 83 -19.45 -4.98 4.14
N ILE A 84 -20.38 -4.30 4.80
CA ILE A 84 -20.20 -2.93 5.32
C ILE A 84 -18.95 -2.84 6.20
N HIS A 85 -18.79 -3.79 7.12
CA HIS A 85 -17.61 -3.85 7.98
C HIS A 85 -16.31 -4.07 7.19
N GLY A 86 -16.34 -4.97 6.20
CA GLY A 86 -15.21 -5.22 5.30
C GLY A 86 -14.81 -3.98 4.50
N VAL A 87 -15.77 -3.37 3.80
CA VAL A 87 -15.58 -2.16 2.98
C VAL A 87 -15.07 -1.00 3.83
N SER A 88 -15.63 -0.79 5.03
CA SER A 88 -15.20 0.26 5.96
C SER A 88 -13.75 0.05 6.43
N SER A 89 -13.39 -1.19 6.77
CA SER A 89 -12.01 -1.55 7.14
C SER A 89 -11.03 -1.29 5.98
N ASP A 90 -11.41 -1.63 4.76
CA ASP A 90 -10.61 -1.41 3.56
C ASP A 90 -10.44 0.08 3.25
N ILE A 91 -11.51 0.89 3.33
CA ILE A 91 -11.43 2.35 3.18
C ILE A 91 -10.45 2.92 4.20
N HIS A 92 -10.54 2.51 5.46
CA HIS A 92 -9.64 2.98 6.52
C HIS A 92 -8.19 2.58 6.25
N SER A 93 -7.94 1.33 5.88
CA SER A 93 -6.57 0.84 5.64
C SER A 93 -5.93 1.53 4.43
N LEU A 94 -6.66 1.66 3.33
CA LEU A 94 -6.20 2.35 2.12
C LEU A 94 -5.99 3.85 2.35
N SER A 95 -6.87 4.49 3.12
CA SER A 95 -6.73 5.92 3.45
C SER A 95 -5.48 6.19 4.30
N ARG A 96 -5.19 5.32 5.30
CA ARG A 96 -3.94 5.41 6.08
C ARG A 96 -2.71 5.22 5.20
N LEU A 97 -2.74 4.23 4.31
CA LEU A 97 -1.65 3.97 3.38
C LEU A 97 -1.42 5.17 2.44
N HIS A 98 -2.50 5.73 1.88
CA HIS A 98 -2.44 6.90 1.01
C HIS A 98 -1.84 8.10 1.74
N ALA A 99 -2.34 8.45 2.93
CA ALA A 99 -1.80 9.55 3.73
C ALA A 99 -0.31 9.38 4.05
N SER A 100 0.12 8.16 4.40
CA SER A 100 1.53 7.86 4.66
C SER A 100 2.41 8.05 3.43
N ILE A 101 1.93 7.68 2.24
CA ILE A 101 2.64 7.89 0.97
C ILE A 101 2.72 9.37 0.64
N SER A 102 1.60 10.10 0.71
CA SER A 102 1.54 11.54 0.43
C SER A 102 2.50 12.32 1.33
N TRP A 103 2.53 12.01 2.63
CA TRP A 103 3.46 12.64 3.56
C TRP A 103 4.93 12.38 3.20
N GLN A 104 5.26 11.13 2.83
CA GLN A 104 6.62 10.78 2.42
C GLN A 104 7.05 11.48 1.13
N GLN A 105 6.13 11.60 0.17
CA GLN A 105 6.38 12.29 -1.10
C GLN A 105 6.58 13.78 -0.88
N SER A 106 5.69 14.44 -0.12
CA SER A 106 5.81 15.85 0.23
C SER A 106 7.14 16.15 0.94
N ARG A 107 7.52 15.33 1.92
CA ARG A 107 8.82 15.46 2.61
C ARG A 107 10.01 15.26 1.65
N SER A 108 9.92 14.32 0.72
CA SER A 108 10.97 14.09 -0.27
C SER A 108 11.08 15.24 -1.27
N LEU A 109 9.96 15.85 -1.64
CA LEU A 109 9.91 17.01 -2.53
C LEU A 109 10.55 18.22 -1.86
N TRP A 110 10.17 18.51 -0.62
CA TRP A 110 10.75 19.59 0.18
C TRP A 110 12.27 19.45 0.35
N LEU A 111 12.76 18.24 0.65
CA LEU A 111 14.21 17.98 0.75
C LEU A 111 14.97 18.22 -0.57
N LYS A 112 14.27 18.14 -1.72
CA LYS A 112 14.87 18.31 -3.05
C LYS A 112 14.78 19.77 -3.53
N GLU A 113 13.66 20.42 -3.27
CA GLU A 113 13.30 21.72 -3.88
C GLU A 113 13.43 22.89 -2.90
N GLY A 114 13.63 22.63 -1.60
CA GLY A 114 13.63 23.67 -0.58
C GLY A 114 12.20 24.07 -0.17
N ASP A 115 12.07 25.18 0.55
CA ASP A 115 10.76 25.78 0.78
C ASP A 115 10.40 26.77 -0.34
N ALA A 116 9.12 27.12 -0.43
CA ALA A 116 8.63 28.09 -1.41
C ALA A 116 8.84 29.55 -0.95
N ASN A 117 9.62 29.80 0.11
CA ASN A 117 9.89 31.12 0.67
C ASN A 117 11.28 31.66 0.27
N SER A 118 11.85 31.16 -0.84
CA SER A 118 13.06 31.73 -1.45
C SER A 118 12.74 32.93 -2.34
#